data_AF-A0A371MRK3-F1
#
_entry.id   AF-A0A371MRK3-F1
#
_cell.length_a   1.000
_cell.length_b   1.000
_cell.length_c   1.000
_cell.angle_alpha   90.00
_cell.angle_beta   90.00
_cell.angle_gamma   90.00
#
_symmetry.space_group_name_H-M   'P 1'
#
loop_
_entity.id
_entity.type
_entity.pdbx_description
1 polymer ?
#
loop_
_entity_poly.entity_id
_entity_poly.type
_entity_poly.pdbx_seq_one_letter_code
_entity_poly.pdbx_strand_id
1 'polypeptide(L)'
;MDQPPLRKRITDQFSYRGERADIWRAFDLLLETDAFLNLGYSEWYQPHVVGSSQRRLVTEVGARLASHLPATDGVRLLDVGCGRGGPAIHLADQFGFRVTGLDLVPYNIERATENARR
;
A
#
# COMPACT_ATOMS: atom_id res chain seq x y z
N MET A 1 4.27 -13.73 31.18
CA MET A 1 5.21 -13.32 30.11
C MET A 1 4.78 -11.94 29.67
N ASP A 2 5.65 -10.95 29.82
CA ASP A 2 5.33 -9.56 29.51
C ASP A 2 5.19 -9.41 28.00
N GLN A 3 4.02 -8.97 27.53
CA GLN A 3 3.83 -8.82 26.09
C GLN A 3 4.66 -7.64 25.58
N PRO A 4 5.29 -7.76 24.39
CA PRO A 4 6.00 -6.63 23.81
C PRO A 4 5.05 -5.45 23.62
N PRO A 5 5.55 -4.20 23.74
CA PRO A 5 4.75 -2.99 23.56
C PRO A 5 3.95 -3.04 22.24
N LEU A 6 2.70 -2.55 22.26
CA LEU A 6 1.78 -2.62 21.12
C LEU A 6 2.43 -2.22 19.79
N ARG A 7 3.18 -1.11 19.78
CA ARG A 7 3.91 -0.61 18.59
C ARG A 7 4.86 -1.65 17.99
N LYS A 8 5.58 -2.39 18.83
CA LYS A 8 6.51 -3.44 18.40
C LYS A 8 5.74 -4.59 17.75
N ARG A 9 4.62 -5.00 18.37
CA ARG A 9 3.74 -6.04 17.81
C ARG A 9 3.18 -5.68 16.44
N ILE A 10 2.70 -4.46 16.22
CA ILE A 10 2.19 -4.08 14.89
C ILE A 10 3.34 -4.02 13.88
N THR A 11 4.51 -3.53 14.27
CA THR A 11 5.69 -3.52 13.38
C THR A 11 6.07 -4.94 12.97
N ASP A 12 6.17 -5.87 13.91
CA ASP A 12 6.57 -7.26 13.63
C ASP A 12 5.51 -8.00 12.80
N GLN A 13 4.23 -7.68 12.98
CA GLN A 13 3.13 -8.28 12.21
C GLN A 13 3.03 -7.76 10.78
N PHE A 14 3.27 -6.47 10.57
CA PHE A 14 3.01 -5.77 9.31
C PHE A 14 4.28 -5.32 8.57
N SER A 15 5.45 -5.81 8.99
CA SER A 15 6.73 -5.65 8.29
C SER A 15 7.37 -7.00 7.98
N TYR A 16 8.30 -7.02 7.03
CA TYR A 16 9.11 -8.21 6.71
C TYR A 16 10.18 -8.56 7.76
N ARG A 17 10.06 -8.08 9.01
CA ARG A 17 11.09 -8.27 10.03
C ARG A 17 10.74 -9.29 11.13
N GLY A 18 9.53 -9.87 11.12
CA GLY A 18 9.12 -10.91 12.09
C GLY A 18 9.31 -12.36 11.59
N GLU A 19 9.15 -13.37 12.47
CA GLU A 19 9.28 -14.81 12.14
C GLU A 19 8.35 -15.30 11.01
N ARG A 20 7.30 -14.53 10.67
CA ARG A 20 6.43 -14.82 9.53
C ARG A 20 6.96 -14.30 8.19
N ALA A 21 8.07 -13.53 8.18
CA ALA A 21 8.65 -12.88 7.01
C ALA A 21 9.08 -13.83 5.89
N ASP A 22 9.44 -15.07 6.23
CA ASP A 22 9.95 -16.05 5.27
C ASP A 22 8.86 -16.46 4.26
N ILE A 23 7.62 -16.58 4.72
CA ILE A 23 6.46 -16.86 3.86
C ILE A 23 6.23 -15.69 2.89
N TRP A 24 6.37 -14.45 3.37
CA TRP A 24 6.16 -13.27 2.53
C TRP A 24 7.28 -13.06 1.50
N ARG A 25 8.53 -13.35 1.85
CA ARG A 25 9.65 -13.35 0.89
C ARG A 25 9.45 -14.40 -0.20
N ALA A 26 8.90 -15.56 0.14
CA ALA A 26 8.56 -16.60 -0.84
C ALA A 26 7.42 -16.16 -1.77
N PHE A 27 6.43 -15.41 -1.27
CA PHE A 27 5.37 -14.84 -2.11
C PHE A 27 5.86 -13.71 -3.02
N ASP A 28 6.79 -12.85 -2.56
CA ASP A 28 7.40 -11.80 -3.40
C ASP A 28 8.19 -12.36 -4.60
N LEU A 29 8.70 -13.59 -4.51
CA LEU A 29 9.38 -14.25 -5.63
C LEU A 29 8.43 -14.74 -6.73
N LEU A 30 7.14 -14.88 -6.42
CA LEU A 30 6.14 -15.48 -7.31
C LEU A 30 5.03 -14.50 -7.74
N LEU A 31 4.90 -13.35 -7.05
CA LEU A 31 3.86 -12.35 -7.28
C LEU A 31 4.50 -10.95 -7.27
N GLU A 32 4.17 -10.08 -8.23
CA GLU A 32 4.59 -8.66 -8.25
C GLU A 32 3.88 -7.87 -7.12
N THR A 33 4.26 -8.13 -5.88
CA THR A 33 3.70 -7.57 -4.63
C THR A 33 4.35 -6.25 -4.21
N ASP A 34 5.29 -5.73 -5.00
CA ASP A 34 6.22 -4.66 -4.58
C ASP A 34 5.55 -3.33 -4.17
N ALA A 35 4.38 -3.03 -4.73
CA ALA A 35 3.63 -1.79 -4.44
C ALA A 35 2.24 -2.01 -3.81
N PHE A 36 1.61 -3.16 -4.06
CA PHE A 36 0.26 -3.47 -3.59
C PHE A 36 0.31 -4.64 -2.60
N LEU A 37 0.80 -4.36 -1.39
CA LEU A 37 0.85 -5.35 -0.32
C LEU A 37 -0.57 -5.75 0.11
N ASN A 38 -1.08 -6.89 -0.36
CA ASN A 38 -2.35 -7.48 0.10
C ASN A 38 -2.33 -9.01 0.11
N LEU A 39 -1.26 -9.62 0.58
CA LEU A 39 -1.48 -10.87 1.31
C LEU A 39 -1.92 -10.45 2.73
N GLY A 40 -2.93 -11.09 3.32
CA GLY A 40 -3.32 -10.92 4.74
C GLY A 40 -4.40 -9.90 5.12
N TYR A 41 -4.96 -9.10 4.20
CA TYR A 41 -6.03 -8.12 4.51
C TYR A 41 -7.44 -8.52 4.05
N SER A 42 -7.58 -9.70 3.44
CA SER A 42 -8.87 -10.24 3.04
C SER A 42 -9.15 -11.58 3.70
N GLU A 43 -10.44 -11.89 3.80
CA GLU A 43 -10.91 -13.22 4.14
C GLU A 43 -10.25 -14.27 3.23
N TRP A 44 -9.94 -15.44 3.79
CA TRP A 44 -9.22 -16.53 3.12
C TRP A 44 -9.87 -17.02 1.80
N TYR A 45 -11.12 -16.65 1.54
CA TYR A 45 -11.87 -17.01 0.34
C TYR A 45 -11.85 -15.93 -0.77
N GLN A 46 -11.24 -14.75 -0.56
CA GLN A 46 -11.15 -13.73 -1.60
C GLN A 46 -9.89 -13.93 -2.45
N PRO A 47 -10.02 -14.32 -3.73
CA PRO A 47 -8.88 -14.61 -4.59
C PRO A 47 -8.23 -13.30 -5.04
N HIS A 48 -7.15 -12.88 -4.38
CA HIS A 48 -6.24 -11.83 -4.88
C HIS A 48 -5.06 -12.41 -5.67
N VAL A 49 -5.08 -13.72 -5.93
CA VAL A 49 -4.01 -14.45 -6.63
C VAL A 49 -3.98 -14.10 -8.13
N VAL A 50 -5.07 -13.56 -8.67
CA VAL A 50 -5.18 -13.22 -10.11
C VAL A 50 -5.72 -11.80 -10.27
N GLY A 51 -4.80 -10.84 -10.45
CA GLY A 51 -5.11 -9.45 -10.77
C GLY A 51 -5.03 -8.50 -9.57
N SER A 52 -4.44 -7.32 -9.80
CA SER A 52 -4.31 -6.26 -8.80
C SER A 52 -5.65 -5.53 -8.61
N SER A 53 -6.63 -6.17 -7.95
CA SER A 53 -7.96 -5.58 -7.69
C SER A 53 -7.87 -4.19 -7.03
N GLN A 54 -6.82 -3.95 -6.24
CA GLN A 54 -6.53 -2.67 -5.61
C GLN A 54 -6.06 -1.62 -6.61
N ARG A 55 -5.26 -2.01 -7.61
CA ARG A 55 -4.90 -1.11 -8.72
C ARG A 55 -6.17 -0.70 -9.47
N ARG A 56 -7.06 -1.66 -9.79
CA ARG A 56 -8.33 -1.36 -10.45
C ARG A 56 -9.17 -0.41 -9.60
N LEU A 57 -9.35 -0.71 -8.32
CA LEU A 57 -10.10 0.16 -7.41
C LEU A 57 -9.52 1.58 -7.37
N VAL A 58 -8.21 1.73 -7.22
CA VAL A 58 -7.60 3.07 -7.17
C VAL A 58 -7.69 3.80 -8.50
N THR A 59 -7.64 3.09 -9.64
CA THR A 59 -7.91 3.68 -10.96
C THR A 59 -9.34 4.21 -11.04
N GLU A 60 -10.33 3.43 -10.63
CA GLU A 60 -11.74 3.88 -10.64
C GLU A 60 -11.97 5.08 -9.69
N VAL A 61 -11.35 5.06 -8.50
CA VAL A 61 -11.40 6.18 -7.56
C VAL A 61 -10.76 7.43 -8.16
N GLY A 62 -9.56 7.30 -8.74
CA GLY A 62 -8.86 8.41 -9.40
C GLY A 62 -9.68 9.01 -10.54
N ALA A 63 -10.26 8.17 -11.40
CA ALA A 63 -11.12 8.60 -12.50
C ALA A 63 -12.37 9.32 -12.00
N ARG A 64 -13.00 8.77 -10.94
CA ARG A 64 -14.19 9.38 -10.34
C ARG A 64 -13.84 10.73 -9.70
N LEU A 65 -12.73 10.87 -8.98
CA LEU A 65 -12.29 12.14 -8.42
C LEU A 65 -12.01 13.16 -9.53
N ALA A 66 -11.22 12.78 -10.54
CA ALA A 66 -10.90 13.65 -11.68
C ALA A 66 -12.16 14.13 -12.41
N SER A 67 -13.19 13.29 -12.55
CA SER A 67 -14.44 13.67 -13.22
C SER A 67 -15.25 14.78 -12.53
N HIS A 68 -14.98 15.05 -11.24
CA HIS A 68 -15.65 16.13 -10.48
C HIS A 68 -14.77 17.35 -10.26
N LEU A 69 -13.53 17.32 -10.74
CA LEU A 69 -12.56 18.38 -10.54
C LEU A 69 -12.27 19.06 -11.88
N PRO A 70 -12.12 20.40 -11.91
CA PRO A 70 -11.74 21.10 -13.14
C PRO A 70 -10.30 20.77 -13.57
N ALA A 71 -9.43 20.43 -12.62
CA ALA A 71 -8.08 19.93 -12.82
C ALA A 71 -7.64 19.14 -11.58
N THR A 72 -6.68 18.23 -11.78
CA THR A 72 -6.09 17.41 -10.72
C THR A 72 -4.75 17.94 -10.23
N ASP A 73 -4.04 18.70 -11.07
CA ASP A 73 -2.78 19.34 -10.69
C ASP A 73 -2.97 20.28 -9.49
N GLY A 74 -2.03 20.23 -8.55
CA GLY A 74 -2.10 20.97 -7.28
C GLY A 74 -3.14 20.47 -6.27
N VAL A 75 -4.03 19.54 -6.63
CA VAL A 75 -5.02 18.96 -5.69
C VAL A 75 -4.31 17.98 -4.76
N ARG A 76 -4.53 18.17 -3.44
CA ARG A 76 -3.86 17.40 -2.39
C ARG A 76 -4.75 16.27 -1.89
N LEU A 77 -4.21 15.04 -1.85
CA LEU A 77 -4.87 13.86 -1.29
C LEU A 77 -4.08 13.32 -0.09
N LEU A 78 -4.78 12.69 0.86
CA LEU A 78 -4.20 11.96 1.99
C LEU A 78 -4.59 10.49 1.88
N ASP A 79 -3.60 9.60 1.78
CA ASP A 79 -3.79 8.15 1.77
C ASP A 79 -3.46 7.58 3.17
N VAL A 80 -4.48 7.11 3.89
CA VAL A 80 -4.36 6.61 5.27
C VAL A 80 -4.24 5.09 5.27
N GLY A 81 -3.15 4.59 5.83
CA GLY A 81 -2.79 3.18 5.69
C GLY A 81 -2.18 2.90 4.30
N CYS A 82 -1.32 3.81 3.84
CA CYS A 82 -0.80 3.77 2.47
C CYS A 82 0.10 2.56 2.17
N GLY A 83 0.50 1.78 3.20
CA GLY A 83 1.41 0.65 3.05
C GLY A 83 2.69 1.09 2.33
N ARG A 84 3.00 0.43 1.21
CA ARG A 84 4.18 0.74 0.38
C ARG A 84 3.93 1.73 -0.75
N GLY A 85 2.83 2.47 -0.65
CA GLY A 85 2.54 3.61 -1.51
C GLY A 85 1.91 3.26 -2.85
N GLY A 86 1.53 2.02 -3.15
CA GLY A 86 0.96 1.65 -4.46
C GLY A 86 -0.22 2.53 -4.91
N PRO A 87 -1.28 2.68 -4.09
CA PRO A 87 -2.39 3.59 -4.40
C PRO A 87 -1.95 5.06 -4.53
N ALA A 88 -1.17 5.57 -3.56
CA ALA A 88 -0.69 6.95 -3.57
C ALA A 88 0.13 7.30 -4.82
N ILE A 89 1.08 6.43 -5.20
CA ILE A 89 1.92 6.59 -6.40
C ILE A 89 1.06 6.51 -7.65
N HIS A 90 0.13 5.54 -7.73
CA HIS A 90 -0.75 5.42 -8.89
C HIS A 90 -1.62 6.67 -9.10
N LEU A 91 -2.16 7.25 -8.03
CA LEU A 91 -2.95 8.48 -8.09
C LEU A 91 -2.10 9.69 -8.52
N ALA A 92 -0.85 9.76 -8.06
CA ALA A 92 0.08 10.80 -8.49
C ALA A 92 0.44 10.65 -9.97
N ASP A 93 0.88 9.47 -10.40
CA ASP A 93 1.41 9.24 -11.74
C ASP A 93 0.34 9.27 -12.82
N GLN A 94 -0.81 8.63 -12.59
CA GLN A 94 -1.85 8.49 -13.62
C GLN A 94 -2.79 9.68 -13.67
N PHE A 95 -3.01 10.35 -12.55
CA PHE A 95 -4.00 11.42 -12.45
C PHE A 95 -3.40 12.78 -12.09
N GLY A 96 -2.12 12.89 -11.74
CA GLY A 96 -1.47 14.18 -11.44
C GLY A 96 -1.78 14.75 -10.05
N PHE A 97 -2.34 13.96 -9.14
CA PHE A 97 -2.62 14.41 -7.78
C PHE A 97 -1.33 14.57 -6.95
N ARG A 98 -1.34 15.51 -5.99
CA ARG A 98 -0.31 15.60 -4.96
C ARG A 98 -0.72 14.77 -3.74
N VAL A 99 -0.19 13.55 -3.62
CA VAL A 99 -0.61 12.62 -2.56
C VAL A 99 0.39 12.60 -1.40
N THR A 100 -0.11 12.68 -0.18
CA THR A 100 0.65 12.39 1.06
C THR A 100 0.20 11.03 1.59
N GLY A 101 1.15 10.11 1.80
CA GLY A 101 0.87 8.82 2.44
C GLY A 101 1.13 8.84 3.94
N LEU A 102 0.29 8.13 4.71
CA LEU A 102 0.44 7.92 6.15
C LEU A 102 0.29 6.42 6.48
N ASP A 103 1.19 5.87 7.28
CA ASP A 103 1.14 4.49 7.75
C ASP A 103 1.74 4.40 9.16
N LEU A 104 1.23 3.46 9.97
CA LEU A 104 1.70 3.25 11.36
C LEU A 104 3.00 2.45 11.42
N VAL A 105 3.38 1.78 10.32
CA VAL A 105 4.56 0.92 10.22
C VAL A 105 5.68 1.70 9.53
N PRO A 106 6.74 2.11 10.27
CA PRO A 106 7.82 2.92 9.68
C PRO A 106 8.51 2.27 8.48
N TYR A 107 8.63 0.94 8.49
CA TYR A 107 9.18 0.19 7.37
C TYR A 107 8.35 0.36 6.08
N ASN A 108 7.02 0.40 6.19
CA ASN A 108 6.17 0.61 5.02
C ASN A 108 6.36 2.02 4.44
N ILE A 109 6.51 3.03 5.31
CA ILE A 109 6.84 4.41 4.88
C ILE A 109 8.20 4.50 4.19
N GLU A 110 9.23 3.80 4.70
CA GLU A 110 10.55 3.73 4.07
C GLU A 110 10.41 3.17 2.64
N ARG A 111 9.73 2.03 2.49
CA ARG A 111 9.47 1.41 1.18
C ARG A 111 8.61 2.26 0.26
N ALA A 112 7.57 2.90 0.78
CA ALA A 112 6.73 3.82 0.01
C ALA A 112 7.53 5.00 -0.53
N THR A 113 8.43 5.55 0.29
CA THR A 113 9.30 6.66 -0.10
C THR A 113 10.30 6.24 -1.17
N GLU A 114 10.86 5.02 -1.06
CA GLU A 114 11.73 4.45 -2.08
C GLU A 114 10.98 4.20 -3.39
N ASN A 115 9.79 3.61 -3.32
CA ASN A 115 8.95 3.30 -4.48
C ASN A 115 8.52 4.58 -5.21
N ALA A 116 8.20 5.66 -4.49
CA ALA A 116 7.80 6.94 -5.08
C ALA A 116 8.95 7.71 -5.77
N ARG A 117 10.20 7.25 -5.62
CA ARG A 117 11.38 7.84 -6.28
C ARG A 117 11.81 7.08 -7.53
N ARG A 118 11.25 5.89 -7.75
CA ARG A 118 11.53 5.06 -8.94
C ARG A 118 10.76 5.59 -10.12
#